data_AF-A0A1J8P7K0-F1
#
_entry.id   AF-A0A1J8P7K0-F1
#
_cell.length_a   1.000
_cell.length_b   1.000
_cell.length_c   1.000
_cell.angle_alpha   90.00
_cell.angle_beta   90.00
_cell.angle_gamma   90.00
#
_symmetry.space_group_name_H-M   'P 1'
#
loop_
_entity.id
_entity.type
_entity.pdbx_description
1 polymer ?
#
loop_
_entity_poly.entity_id
_entity_poly.type
_entity_poly.pdbx_seq_one_letter_code
_entity_poly.pdbx_strand_id
1 'polypeptide(L)'
;MNKKLSSAEKKDMYKQIDHLSKENLYLLAENDPIINEEETKEQISNVLGLNSDMQNYTNSLEAQQNISLAGEGVPDISADQKTARENARRWRTEINPEIAISYTDLKSFLNFVGILNENEIETIVDEALTSDNGKDNLNALIQEFSIDAEKNNESSIKVSNVLADYNTLLNKDLSNFLTSYEIIEAIFNDTDGKRAQLRRLLDEYLSIIQRCNVGIGIASAAIVLSVLTSILAAILSVISAGTTATIIGGAVAISTAAVGSLPELIKQRDEYQAKYRSTNSELAHLNTQCALVTAIKNNLTSMANYNGKITPQIGYLARTWQTIGNNYAKIKESTDAGLNSNKAIIMKTRLKAAYRTALSLEPIAKQCELNQLLPVKVDKSLVIDLHLPSVWTDKAIDPDTFFDYLRIRRKN
;
A
#
# COMPACT_ATOMS: atom_id res chain seq x y z
N MET A 1 15.83 37.35 -2.72
CA MET A 1 14.84 38.07 -1.88
C MET A 1 13.57 37.23 -1.83
N ASN A 2 13.05 36.88 -0.65
CA ASN A 2 11.93 35.93 -0.47
C ASN A 2 10.53 36.58 -0.51
N LYS A 3 10.28 37.61 -1.33
CA LYS A 3 8.92 38.18 -1.42
C LYS A 3 8.07 37.31 -2.34
N LYS A 4 7.03 36.66 -1.79
CA LYS A 4 5.97 36.02 -2.58
C LYS A 4 4.93 37.08 -3.00
N LEU A 5 4.66 37.21 -4.29
CA LEU A 5 3.64 38.11 -4.85
C LEU A 5 2.27 37.41 -4.88
N SER A 6 1.23 38.13 -4.46
CA SER A 6 -0.16 37.68 -4.64
C SER A 6 -0.59 37.73 -6.11
N SER A 7 -1.65 36.99 -6.48
CA SER A 7 -2.20 37.03 -7.84
C SER A 7 -2.62 38.44 -8.28
N ALA A 8 -3.09 39.27 -7.35
CA ALA A 8 -3.46 40.66 -7.61
C ALA A 8 -2.22 41.53 -7.91
N GLU A 9 -1.16 41.40 -7.11
CA GLU A 9 0.11 42.09 -7.36
C GLU A 9 0.71 41.69 -8.71
N LYS A 10 0.74 40.39 -9.03
CA LYS A 10 1.24 39.93 -10.33
C LYS A 10 0.47 40.56 -11.49
N LYS A 11 -0.87 40.57 -11.40
CA LYS A 11 -1.73 41.17 -12.43
C LYS A 11 -1.49 42.67 -12.58
N ASP A 12 -1.29 43.38 -11.47
CA ASP A 12 -0.98 44.82 -11.50
C ASP A 12 0.40 45.09 -12.12
N MET A 13 1.41 44.31 -11.73
CA MET A 13 2.75 44.40 -12.32
C MET A 13 2.75 44.12 -13.82
N TYR A 14 2.00 43.11 -14.30
CA TYR A 14 1.86 42.86 -15.74
C TYR A 14 1.19 44.02 -16.50
N LYS A 15 0.28 44.78 -15.89
CA LYS A 15 -0.33 45.97 -16.53
C LYS A 15 0.65 47.12 -16.68
N GLN A 16 1.65 47.20 -15.81
CA GLN A 16 2.61 48.29 -15.74
C GLN A 16 4.02 47.85 -16.19
N ILE A 17 4.10 46.74 -16.94
CA ILE A 17 5.35 46.04 -17.29
C ILE A 17 6.39 46.96 -17.95
N ASP A 18 5.96 47.95 -18.72
CA ASP A 18 6.83 48.90 -19.42
C ASP A 18 7.48 49.94 -18.48
N HIS A 19 6.99 50.06 -17.24
CA HIS A 19 7.47 51.00 -16.23
C HIS A 19 8.14 50.32 -15.03
N LEU A 20 8.23 48.99 -15.03
CA LEU A 20 8.87 48.26 -13.94
C LEU A 20 10.39 48.40 -13.98
N SER A 21 11.00 48.49 -12.79
CA SER A 21 12.46 48.36 -12.65
C SER A 21 12.90 46.93 -12.99
N LYS A 22 14.18 46.78 -13.36
CA LYS A 22 14.76 45.47 -13.65
C LYS A 22 14.58 44.47 -12.49
N GLU A 23 14.72 44.93 -11.26
CA GLU A 23 14.52 44.10 -10.07
C GLU A 23 13.07 43.63 -9.91
N ASN A 24 12.10 44.50 -10.20
CA ASN A 24 10.68 44.13 -10.21
C ASN A 24 10.33 43.16 -11.36
N LEU A 25 11.01 43.26 -12.52
CA LEU A 25 10.85 42.30 -13.61
C LEU A 25 11.32 40.89 -13.21
N TYR A 26 12.48 40.78 -12.55
CA TYR A 26 12.96 39.50 -12.01
C TYR A 26 12.03 38.96 -10.92
N LEU A 27 11.61 39.81 -9.98
CA LEU A 27 10.67 39.42 -8.93
C LEU A 27 9.35 38.89 -9.51
N LEU A 28 8.80 39.54 -10.54
CA LEU A 28 7.60 39.08 -11.22
C LEU A 28 7.81 37.71 -11.87
N ALA A 29 8.93 37.54 -12.59
CA ALA A 29 9.27 36.29 -13.26
C ALA A 29 9.45 35.11 -12.28
N GLU A 30 10.15 35.32 -11.17
CA GLU A 30 10.36 34.31 -10.12
C GLU A 30 9.06 33.90 -9.41
N ASN A 31 8.07 34.81 -9.33
CA ASN A 31 6.77 34.55 -8.73
C ASN A 31 5.72 34.00 -9.71
N ASP A 32 6.09 33.85 -10.99
CA ASP A 32 5.23 33.32 -12.04
C ASP A 32 5.95 32.25 -12.87
N PRO A 33 6.51 31.20 -12.23
CA PRO A 33 7.30 30.19 -12.90
C PRO A 33 6.45 29.43 -13.93
N ILE A 34 7.09 28.98 -15.02
CA ILE A 34 6.41 28.14 -16.01
C ILE A 34 6.11 26.77 -15.40
N ILE A 35 7.13 26.18 -14.75
CA ILE A 35 7.07 24.92 -14.03
C ILE A 35 7.24 25.23 -12.54
N ASN A 36 6.24 24.91 -11.72
CA ASN A 36 6.35 25.04 -10.27
C ASN A 36 7.05 23.80 -9.70
N GLU A 37 8.33 23.93 -9.34
CA GLU A 37 9.16 22.82 -8.88
C GLU A 37 8.60 22.13 -7.62
N GLU A 38 8.25 22.91 -6.60
CA GLU A 38 7.75 22.39 -5.31
C GLU A 38 6.47 21.58 -5.52
N GLU A 39 5.52 22.17 -6.24
CA GLU A 39 4.23 21.53 -6.54
C GLU A 39 4.42 20.27 -7.38
N THR A 40 5.20 20.32 -8.46
CA THR A 40 5.43 19.17 -9.34
C THR A 40 6.11 18.01 -8.59
N LYS A 41 7.12 18.34 -7.76
CA LYS A 41 7.83 17.37 -6.93
C LYS A 41 6.93 16.73 -5.89
N GLU A 42 6.10 17.52 -5.22
CA GLU A 42 5.12 17.02 -4.26
C GLU A 42 4.12 16.10 -4.95
N GLN A 43 3.56 16.52 -6.10
CA GLN A 43 2.55 15.75 -6.79
C GLN A 43 3.09 14.37 -7.20
N ILE A 44 4.27 14.32 -7.82
CA ILE A 44 4.86 13.07 -8.32
C ILE A 44 5.29 12.11 -7.20
N SER A 45 5.84 12.66 -6.11
CA SER A 45 6.27 11.87 -4.93
C SER A 45 5.09 11.26 -4.19
N ASN A 46 3.98 12.00 -4.09
CA ASN A 46 2.75 11.49 -3.48
C ASN A 46 2.13 10.36 -4.29
N VAL A 47 2.10 10.46 -5.64
CA VAL A 47 1.64 9.35 -6.48
C VAL A 47 2.51 8.11 -6.23
N LEU A 48 3.84 8.27 -6.20
CA LEU A 48 4.76 7.16 -5.98
C LEU A 48 4.55 6.48 -4.62
N GLY A 49 4.47 7.27 -3.55
CA GLY A 49 4.28 6.73 -2.19
C GLY A 49 2.95 5.97 -2.04
N LEU A 50 1.85 6.55 -2.54
CA LEU A 50 0.54 5.92 -2.46
C LEU A 50 0.45 4.65 -3.33
N ASN A 51 1.07 4.68 -4.52
CA ASN A 51 1.15 3.53 -5.40
C ASN A 51 1.96 2.39 -4.78
N SER A 52 3.05 2.71 -4.06
CA SER A 52 3.83 1.74 -3.28
C SER A 52 2.98 1.01 -2.26
N ASP A 53 2.20 1.76 -1.48
CA ASP A 53 1.38 1.20 -0.43
C ASP A 53 0.30 0.29 -1.04
N MET A 54 -0.35 0.75 -2.11
CA MET A 54 -1.33 -0.04 -2.86
C MET A 54 -0.73 -1.36 -3.38
N GLN A 55 0.50 -1.33 -3.89
CA GLN A 55 1.18 -2.52 -4.38
C GLN A 55 1.39 -3.56 -3.26
N ASN A 56 1.73 -3.15 -2.03
CA ASN A 56 1.90 -4.09 -0.91
C ASN A 56 0.60 -4.86 -0.60
N TYR A 57 -0.55 -4.17 -0.56
CA TYR A 57 -1.84 -4.81 -0.30
C TYR A 57 -2.29 -5.72 -1.46
N THR A 58 -2.04 -5.30 -2.70
CA THR A 58 -2.35 -6.14 -3.87
C THR A 58 -1.50 -7.41 -3.89
N ASN A 59 -0.22 -7.31 -3.54
CA ASN A 59 0.68 -8.46 -3.43
C ASN A 59 0.22 -9.42 -2.33
N SER A 60 -0.18 -8.89 -1.18
CA SER A 60 -0.74 -9.67 -0.06
C SER A 60 -1.99 -10.45 -0.48
N LEU A 61 -2.90 -9.80 -1.21
CA LEU A 61 -4.11 -10.45 -1.72
C LEU A 61 -3.81 -11.50 -2.80
N GLU A 62 -2.91 -11.26 -3.75
CA GLU A 62 -2.52 -12.28 -4.75
C GLU A 62 -1.85 -13.51 -4.08
N ALA A 63 -1.06 -13.26 -3.03
CA ALA A 63 -0.37 -14.26 -2.22
C ALA A 63 -1.29 -15.03 -1.27
N GLN A 64 -2.48 -14.51 -1.01
CA GLN A 64 -3.42 -15.06 -0.04
C GLN A 64 -3.77 -16.53 -0.33
N GLN A 65 -3.78 -17.33 0.75
CA GLN A 65 -4.25 -18.71 0.70
C GLN A 65 -5.78 -18.77 0.69
N ASN A 66 -6.33 -19.83 0.10
CA ASN A 66 -7.77 -20.06 0.15
C ASN A 66 -8.19 -20.34 1.60
N ILE A 67 -9.23 -19.65 2.06
CA ILE A 67 -9.86 -19.93 3.34
C ILE A 67 -10.70 -21.20 3.23
N SER A 68 -10.50 -22.12 4.16
CA SER A 68 -11.22 -23.38 4.26
C SER A 68 -12.09 -23.40 5.52
N LEU A 69 -13.25 -22.77 5.41
CA LEU A 69 -14.32 -22.79 6.41
C LEU A 69 -15.59 -23.51 5.90
N ALA A 70 -15.50 -24.19 4.74
CA ALA A 70 -16.63 -24.90 4.16
C ALA A 70 -17.17 -25.96 5.13
N GLY A 71 -18.50 -26.01 5.30
CA GLY A 71 -19.17 -26.91 6.23
C GLY A 71 -19.35 -26.35 7.65
N GLU A 72 -18.79 -25.18 7.97
CA GLU A 72 -18.91 -24.54 9.29
C GLU A 72 -20.13 -23.60 9.43
N GLY A 73 -21.13 -23.75 8.57
CA GLY A 73 -22.32 -22.89 8.56
C GLY A 73 -22.07 -21.46 8.00
N VAL A 74 -20.91 -21.22 7.39
CA VAL A 74 -20.55 -19.95 6.75
C VAL A 74 -20.81 -19.96 5.23
N PRO A 75 -20.98 -18.78 4.60
CA PRO A 75 -21.04 -18.68 3.15
C PRO A 75 -19.74 -19.18 2.49
N ASP A 76 -19.86 -19.74 1.29
CA ASP A 76 -18.69 -20.05 0.46
C ASP A 76 -18.10 -18.74 -0.10
N ILE A 77 -16.93 -18.38 0.41
CA ILE A 77 -16.18 -17.18 0.00
C ILE A 77 -15.11 -17.45 -1.05
N SER A 78 -15.10 -18.64 -1.67
CA SER A 78 -14.09 -19.01 -2.67
C SER A 78 -14.15 -18.12 -3.92
N ALA A 79 -15.37 -17.76 -4.34
CA ALA A 79 -15.59 -16.85 -5.46
C ALA A 79 -15.09 -15.44 -5.14
N ASP A 80 -15.44 -14.89 -3.96
CA ASP A 80 -14.99 -13.55 -3.54
C ASP A 80 -13.46 -13.46 -3.45
N GLN A 81 -12.80 -14.48 -2.88
CA GLN A 81 -11.34 -14.57 -2.83
C GLN A 81 -10.69 -14.68 -4.22
N LYS A 82 -11.36 -15.32 -5.18
CA LYS A 82 -10.87 -15.39 -6.55
C LYS A 82 -10.95 -14.01 -7.21
N THR A 83 -12.09 -13.34 -7.11
CA THR A 83 -12.29 -11.99 -7.66
C THR A 83 -11.31 -10.98 -7.06
N ALA A 84 -11.12 -10.99 -5.73
CA ALA A 84 -10.16 -10.13 -5.06
C ALA A 84 -8.71 -10.34 -5.57
N ARG A 85 -8.31 -11.59 -5.82
CA ARG A 85 -7.01 -11.92 -6.41
C ARG A 85 -6.88 -11.48 -7.86
N GLU A 86 -7.94 -11.63 -8.65
CA GLU A 86 -7.97 -11.19 -10.05
C GLU A 86 -7.87 -9.66 -10.14
N ASN A 87 -8.58 -8.92 -9.29
CA ASN A 87 -8.46 -7.47 -9.22
C ASN A 87 -7.08 -7.03 -8.70
N ALA A 88 -6.53 -7.68 -7.67
CA ALA A 88 -5.16 -7.42 -7.22
C ALA A 88 -4.12 -7.67 -8.33
N ARG A 89 -4.28 -8.74 -9.13
CA ARG A 89 -3.43 -8.98 -10.30
C ARG A 89 -3.62 -7.89 -11.36
N ARG A 90 -4.87 -7.48 -11.62
CA ARG A 90 -5.20 -6.41 -12.56
C ARG A 90 -4.51 -5.10 -12.17
N TRP A 91 -4.46 -4.76 -10.88
CA TRP A 91 -3.65 -3.64 -10.40
C TRP A 91 -2.21 -3.74 -10.89
N ARG A 92 -1.56 -4.88 -10.63
CA ARG A 92 -0.15 -5.10 -10.97
C ARG A 92 0.12 -5.09 -12.47
N THR A 93 -0.76 -5.69 -13.28
CA THR A 93 -0.50 -5.94 -14.71
C THR A 93 -1.08 -4.90 -15.65
N GLU A 94 -2.08 -4.13 -15.22
CA GLU A 94 -2.78 -3.16 -16.05
C GLU A 94 -2.74 -1.75 -15.45
N ILE A 95 -3.11 -1.60 -14.17
CA ILE A 95 -3.30 -0.26 -13.57
C ILE A 95 -1.97 0.41 -13.21
N ASN A 96 -1.09 -0.28 -12.50
CA ASN A 96 0.22 0.23 -12.10
C ASN A 96 1.09 0.62 -13.32
N PRO A 97 1.13 -0.15 -14.43
CA PRO A 97 1.77 0.29 -15.67
C PRO A 97 1.20 1.60 -16.23
N GLU A 98 -0.11 1.85 -16.16
CA GLU A 98 -0.69 3.12 -16.63
C GLU A 98 -0.29 4.29 -15.70
N ILE A 99 -0.19 4.08 -14.38
CA ILE A 99 0.39 5.10 -13.47
C ILE A 99 1.86 5.35 -13.82
N ALA A 100 2.61 4.29 -14.13
CA ALA A 100 4.03 4.37 -14.44
C ALA A 100 4.32 5.25 -15.67
N ILE A 101 3.41 5.28 -16.64
CA ILE A 101 3.47 6.19 -17.80
C ILE A 101 3.59 7.66 -17.36
N SER A 102 2.95 8.07 -16.25
CA SER A 102 3.05 9.45 -15.76
C SER A 102 4.49 9.85 -15.38
N TYR A 103 5.33 8.91 -14.95
CA TYR A 103 6.75 9.18 -14.68
C TYR A 103 7.57 9.29 -15.96
N THR A 104 7.27 8.43 -16.95
CA THR A 104 7.91 8.45 -18.27
C THR A 104 7.54 9.71 -19.06
N ASP A 105 6.28 10.15 -18.96
CA ASP A 105 5.78 11.40 -19.55
C ASP A 105 6.49 12.61 -18.93
N LEU A 106 6.60 12.65 -17.59
CA LEU A 106 7.36 13.68 -16.88
C LEU A 106 8.81 13.73 -17.37
N LYS A 107 9.51 12.58 -17.36
CA LYS A 107 10.91 12.51 -17.79
C LYS A 107 11.09 12.97 -19.24
N SER A 108 10.21 12.52 -20.14
CA SER A 108 10.24 12.91 -21.56
C SER A 108 10.09 14.41 -21.73
N PHE A 109 9.13 15.01 -21.03
CA PHE A 109 8.92 16.46 -21.04
C PHE A 109 10.11 17.24 -20.47
N LEU A 110 10.67 16.79 -19.35
CA LEU A 110 11.84 17.45 -18.74
C LEU A 110 13.06 17.41 -19.67
N ASN A 111 13.29 16.27 -20.33
CA ASN A 111 14.35 16.14 -21.33
C ASN A 111 14.10 17.06 -22.53
N PHE A 112 12.84 17.20 -22.95
CA PHE A 112 12.47 18.08 -24.05
C PHE A 112 12.70 19.56 -23.71
N VAL A 113 12.33 20.01 -22.51
CA VAL A 113 12.67 21.36 -22.02
C VAL A 113 14.19 21.53 -21.86
N GLY A 114 14.89 20.46 -21.46
CA GLY A 114 16.33 20.42 -21.27
C GLY A 114 17.18 20.53 -22.53
N ILE A 115 16.59 20.49 -23.74
CA ILE A 115 17.33 20.68 -24.99
C ILE A 115 17.95 22.07 -25.11
N LEU A 116 17.38 23.06 -24.41
CA LEU A 116 17.89 24.42 -24.39
C LEU A 116 18.68 24.67 -23.10
N ASN A 117 19.93 25.09 -23.24
CA ASN A 117 20.68 25.65 -22.13
C ASN A 117 20.42 27.16 -21.94
N GLU A 118 20.93 27.75 -20.85
CA GLU A 118 20.70 29.15 -20.54
C GLU A 118 21.18 30.14 -21.61
N ASN A 119 22.25 29.83 -22.35
CA ASN A 119 22.78 30.70 -23.40
C ASN A 119 21.92 30.60 -24.68
N GLU A 120 21.43 29.41 -25.01
CA GLU A 120 20.51 29.21 -26.12
C GLU A 120 19.18 29.92 -25.86
N ILE A 121 18.70 29.92 -24.60
CA ILE A 121 17.52 30.70 -24.19
C ILE A 121 17.74 32.20 -24.36
N GLU A 122 18.91 32.73 -23.99
CA GLU A 122 19.23 34.15 -24.22
C GLU A 122 19.19 34.46 -25.72
N THR A 123 19.86 33.63 -26.52
CA THR A 123 20.02 33.80 -27.97
C THR A 123 18.66 33.82 -28.68
N ILE A 124 17.82 32.80 -28.44
CA ILE A 124 16.53 32.69 -29.15
C ILE A 124 15.56 33.83 -28.78
N VAL A 125 15.62 34.34 -27.54
CA VAL A 125 14.80 35.49 -27.14
C VAL A 125 15.34 36.80 -27.72
N ASP A 126 16.66 36.97 -27.83
CA ASP A 126 17.26 38.15 -28.47
C ASP A 126 17.03 38.19 -29.98
N GLU A 127 17.04 37.04 -30.65
CA GLU A 127 16.65 36.92 -32.05
C GLU A 127 15.17 37.28 -32.27
N ALA A 128 14.30 36.87 -31.35
CA ALA A 128 12.88 37.22 -31.37
C ALA A 128 12.59 38.71 -31.13
N LEU A 129 13.50 39.42 -30.45
CA LEU A 129 13.42 40.88 -30.27
C LEU A 129 13.78 41.66 -31.53
N THR A 130 14.57 41.05 -32.42
CA THR A 130 15.25 41.76 -33.51
C THR A 130 14.79 41.35 -34.90
N SER A 131 14.04 40.25 -35.03
CA SER A 131 13.56 39.73 -36.31
C SER A 131 12.24 38.96 -36.21
N ASP A 132 11.42 39.05 -37.26
CA ASP A 132 10.19 38.26 -37.38
C ASP A 132 10.49 36.76 -37.45
N ASN A 133 11.58 36.36 -38.13
CA ASN A 133 11.98 34.96 -38.19
C ASN A 133 12.39 34.40 -36.81
N GLY A 134 13.11 35.18 -36.01
CA GLY A 134 13.43 34.80 -34.63
C GLY A 134 12.17 34.69 -33.76
N LYS A 135 11.20 35.59 -33.96
CA LYS A 135 9.90 35.55 -33.29
C LYS A 135 9.14 34.28 -33.63
N ASP A 136 9.06 33.93 -34.92
CA ASP A 136 8.37 32.73 -35.39
C ASP A 136 9.03 31.45 -34.87
N ASN A 137 10.37 31.37 -34.87
CA ASN A 137 11.12 30.25 -34.32
C ASN A 137 10.86 30.06 -32.82
N LEU A 138 10.93 31.15 -32.05
CA LEU A 138 10.63 31.11 -30.61
C LEU A 138 9.18 30.67 -30.37
N ASN A 139 8.23 31.24 -31.10
CA ASN A 139 6.82 30.88 -30.99
C ASN A 139 6.55 29.42 -31.32
N ALA A 140 7.20 28.88 -32.35
CA ALA A 140 7.09 27.46 -32.71
C ALA A 140 7.61 26.57 -31.57
N LEU A 141 8.76 26.87 -31.00
CA LEU A 141 9.32 26.09 -29.89
C LEU A 141 8.44 26.14 -28.63
N ILE A 142 7.96 27.33 -28.26
CA ILE A 142 7.05 27.50 -27.11
C ILE A 142 5.73 26.78 -27.34
N GLN A 143 5.23 26.75 -28.58
CA GLN A 143 4.04 26.00 -28.95
C GLN A 143 4.25 24.50 -28.78
N GLU A 144 5.40 23.95 -29.17
CA GLU A 144 5.72 22.53 -28.97
C GLU A 144 5.78 22.16 -27.47
N PHE A 145 6.40 22.99 -26.62
CA PHE A 145 6.37 22.77 -25.17
C PHE A 145 4.94 22.78 -24.60
N SER A 146 4.09 23.68 -25.10
CA SER A 146 2.68 23.74 -24.70
C SER A 146 1.91 22.49 -25.11
N ILE A 147 2.12 22.02 -26.35
CA ILE A 147 1.49 20.80 -26.88
C ILE A 147 1.94 19.56 -26.10
N ASP A 148 3.22 19.44 -25.77
CA ASP A 148 3.73 18.29 -25.03
C ASP A 148 3.18 18.24 -23.59
N ALA A 149 3.06 19.40 -22.93
CA ALA A 149 2.40 19.50 -21.64
C ALA A 149 0.91 19.11 -21.72
N GLU A 150 0.19 19.48 -22.80
CA GLU A 150 -1.20 19.09 -23.00
C GLU A 150 -1.35 17.58 -23.21
N LYS A 151 -0.46 16.94 -23.98
CA LYS A 151 -0.44 15.47 -24.10
C LYS A 151 -0.28 14.78 -22.75
N ASN A 152 0.59 15.31 -21.89
CA ASN A 152 0.77 14.77 -20.53
C ASN A 152 -0.45 15.02 -19.62
N ASN A 153 -1.17 16.14 -19.83
CA ASN A 153 -2.46 16.38 -19.18
C ASN A 153 -3.49 15.31 -19.58
N GLU A 154 -3.67 15.08 -20.88
CA GLU A 154 -4.60 14.08 -21.42
C GLU A 154 -4.25 12.66 -20.93
N SER A 155 -2.96 12.31 -20.95
CA SER A 155 -2.43 11.04 -20.41
C SER A 155 -2.82 10.88 -18.93
N SER A 156 -2.58 11.90 -18.11
CA SER A 156 -2.94 11.88 -16.69
C SER A 156 -4.45 11.76 -16.46
N ILE A 157 -5.28 12.43 -17.27
CA ILE A 157 -6.75 12.30 -17.21
C ILE A 157 -7.18 10.87 -17.53
N LYS A 158 -6.60 10.25 -18.57
CA LYS A 158 -6.87 8.85 -18.92
C LYS A 158 -6.55 7.91 -17.75
N VAL A 159 -5.39 8.06 -17.11
CA VAL A 159 -5.00 7.27 -15.93
C VAL A 159 -5.99 7.48 -14.77
N SER A 160 -6.41 8.72 -14.53
CA SER A 160 -7.40 9.03 -13.48
C SER A 160 -8.74 8.32 -13.73
N ASN A 161 -9.21 8.26 -14.98
CA ASN A 161 -10.44 7.56 -15.35
C ASN A 161 -10.31 6.03 -15.13
N VAL A 162 -9.17 5.45 -15.53
CA VAL A 162 -8.88 4.03 -15.29
C VAL A 162 -8.91 3.70 -13.78
N LEU A 163 -8.37 4.58 -12.94
CA LEU A 163 -8.40 4.43 -11.48
C LEU A 163 -9.81 4.58 -10.90
N ALA A 164 -10.63 5.47 -11.45
CA ALA A 164 -12.02 5.65 -11.04
C ALA A 164 -12.87 4.40 -11.36
N ASP A 165 -12.70 3.82 -12.55
CA ASP A 165 -13.35 2.57 -12.94
C ASP A 165 -12.90 1.41 -12.05
N TYR A 166 -11.59 1.32 -11.79
CA TYR A 166 -11.04 0.32 -10.88
C TYR A 166 -11.56 0.47 -9.45
N ASN A 167 -11.77 1.71 -8.98
CA ASN A 167 -12.37 1.97 -7.66
C ASN A 167 -13.75 1.33 -7.51
N THR A 168 -14.54 1.36 -8.59
CA THR A 168 -15.90 0.79 -8.60
C THR A 168 -15.84 -0.72 -8.40
N LEU A 169 -14.85 -1.38 -9.02
CA LEU A 169 -14.62 -2.82 -8.84
C LEU A 169 -14.17 -3.15 -7.41
N LEU A 170 -13.22 -2.40 -6.86
CA LEU A 170 -12.75 -2.59 -5.49
C LEU A 170 -13.86 -2.42 -4.45
N ASN A 171 -14.68 -1.37 -4.60
CA ASN A 171 -15.78 -1.13 -3.66
C ASN A 171 -16.84 -2.23 -3.73
N LYS A 172 -17.10 -2.78 -4.93
CA LYS A 172 -17.98 -3.93 -5.09
C LYS A 172 -17.41 -5.18 -4.41
N ASP A 173 -16.14 -5.49 -4.62
CA ASP A 173 -15.46 -6.60 -3.95
C ASP A 173 -15.47 -6.46 -2.43
N LEU A 174 -15.15 -5.26 -1.93
CA LEU A 174 -15.17 -4.97 -0.51
C LEU A 174 -16.58 -5.14 0.07
N SER A 175 -17.62 -4.62 -0.59
CA SER A 175 -19.01 -4.76 -0.13
C SER A 175 -19.45 -6.23 -0.07
N ASN A 176 -19.11 -7.01 -1.10
CA ASN A 176 -19.42 -8.43 -1.14
C ASN A 176 -18.70 -9.19 -0.01
N PHE A 177 -17.40 -8.93 0.15
CA PHE A 177 -16.59 -9.60 1.16
C PHE A 177 -16.98 -9.20 2.59
N LEU A 178 -17.35 -7.94 2.84
CA LEU A 178 -17.78 -7.46 4.16
C LEU A 178 -19.02 -8.19 4.66
N THR A 179 -19.97 -8.48 3.77
CA THR A 179 -21.18 -9.26 4.13
C THR A 179 -20.78 -10.65 4.64
N SER A 180 -19.89 -11.33 3.92
CA SER A 180 -19.38 -12.64 4.34
C SER A 180 -18.52 -12.57 5.60
N TYR A 181 -17.70 -11.52 5.73
CA TYR A 181 -16.86 -11.25 6.90
C TYR A 181 -17.69 -11.13 8.18
N GLU A 182 -18.77 -10.34 8.15
CA GLU A 182 -19.64 -10.12 9.32
C GLU A 182 -20.31 -11.42 9.78
N ILE A 183 -20.72 -12.29 8.84
CA ILE A 183 -21.29 -13.61 9.16
C ILE A 183 -20.22 -14.51 9.80
N ILE A 184 -19.01 -14.53 9.25
CA ILE A 184 -17.88 -15.32 9.80
C ILE A 184 -17.51 -14.81 11.21
N GLU A 185 -17.41 -13.50 11.41
CA GLU A 185 -17.15 -12.90 12.72
C GLU A 185 -18.22 -13.29 13.75
N ALA A 186 -19.51 -13.21 13.38
CA ALA A 186 -20.59 -13.60 14.29
C ALA A 186 -20.53 -15.09 14.70
N ILE A 187 -20.21 -15.98 13.76
CA ILE A 187 -20.16 -17.43 14.03
C ILE A 187 -18.94 -17.81 14.90
N PHE A 188 -17.78 -17.22 14.64
CA PHE A 188 -16.53 -17.68 15.27
C PHE A 188 -16.02 -16.79 16.40
N ASN A 189 -16.29 -15.48 16.37
CA ASN A 189 -15.56 -14.47 17.14
C ASN A 189 -16.42 -13.73 18.15
N ASP A 190 -17.73 -13.91 18.13
CA ASP A 190 -18.61 -13.42 19.18
C ASP A 190 -18.30 -14.08 20.54
N THR A 191 -18.77 -13.47 21.62
CA THR A 191 -18.60 -13.91 23.01
C THR A 191 -19.08 -15.35 23.21
N ASP A 192 -20.11 -15.76 22.47
CA ASP A 192 -20.63 -17.13 22.43
C ASP A 192 -20.29 -17.89 21.13
N GLY A 193 -19.42 -17.34 20.28
CA GLY A 193 -19.00 -17.94 19.02
C GLY A 193 -18.19 -19.23 19.20
N LYS A 194 -18.04 -20.00 18.11
CA LYS A 194 -17.43 -21.34 18.13
C LYS A 194 -16.03 -21.36 18.74
N ARG A 195 -15.18 -20.34 18.51
CA ARG A 195 -13.83 -20.27 19.13
C ARG A 195 -13.91 -20.09 20.65
N ALA A 196 -14.87 -19.33 21.17
CA ALA A 196 -15.10 -19.18 22.60
C ALA A 196 -15.65 -20.46 23.23
N GLN A 197 -16.53 -21.18 22.54
CA GLN A 197 -17.03 -22.49 22.97
C GLN A 197 -15.91 -23.55 23.04
N LEU A 198 -15.05 -23.62 22.02
CA LEU A 198 -13.90 -24.55 22.02
C LEU A 198 -12.92 -24.25 23.16
N ARG A 199 -12.67 -22.98 23.49
CA ARG A 199 -11.86 -22.60 24.67
C ARG A 199 -12.48 -23.10 25.98
N ARG A 200 -13.81 -22.93 26.16
CA ARG A 200 -14.54 -23.46 27.31
C ARG A 200 -14.41 -24.99 27.42
N LEU A 201 -14.51 -25.71 26.30
CA LEU A 201 -14.31 -27.16 26.27
C LEU A 201 -12.87 -27.57 26.61
N LEU A 202 -11.85 -26.83 26.15
CA LEU A 202 -10.46 -27.09 26.52
C LEU A 202 -10.23 -26.93 28.03
N ASP A 203 -10.80 -25.89 28.64
CA ASP A 203 -10.72 -25.67 30.09
C ASP A 203 -11.42 -26.80 30.87
N GLU A 204 -12.60 -27.23 30.39
CA GLU A 204 -13.34 -28.35 30.95
C GLU A 204 -12.54 -29.66 30.87
N TYR A 205 -12.01 -29.99 29.69
CA TYR A 205 -11.22 -31.21 29.46
C TYR A 205 -9.93 -31.19 30.29
N LEU A 206 -9.24 -30.04 30.38
CA LEU A 206 -8.07 -29.89 31.22
C LEU A 206 -8.38 -30.13 32.70
N SER A 207 -9.51 -29.59 33.19
CA SER A 207 -10.00 -29.81 34.55
C SER A 207 -10.28 -31.29 34.84
N ILE A 208 -10.87 -32.01 33.87
CA ILE A 208 -11.14 -33.45 33.98
C ILE A 208 -9.83 -34.26 33.97
N ILE A 209 -8.91 -33.97 33.04
CA ILE A 209 -7.59 -34.62 32.97
C ILE A 209 -6.82 -34.46 34.29
N GLN A 210 -6.86 -33.26 34.89
CA GLN A 210 -6.26 -33.00 36.21
C GLN A 210 -6.89 -33.85 37.31
N ARG A 211 -8.23 -33.95 37.36
CA ARG A 211 -8.93 -34.84 38.31
C ARG A 211 -8.55 -36.31 38.12
N CYS A 212 -8.50 -36.80 36.89
CA CYS A 212 -8.10 -38.19 36.60
C CYS A 212 -6.64 -38.43 37.03
N ASN A 213 -5.71 -37.50 36.79
CA ASN A 213 -4.31 -37.62 37.21
C ASN A 213 -4.17 -37.67 38.74
N VAL A 214 -4.93 -36.86 39.48
CA VAL A 214 -4.99 -36.91 40.95
C VAL A 214 -5.58 -38.24 41.42
N GLY A 215 -6.69 -38.69 40.82
CA GLY A 215 -7.32 -39.97 41.13
C GLY A 215 -6.42 -41.17 40.85
N ILE A 216 -5.68 -41.17 39.74
CA ILE A 216 -4.67 -42.18 39.40
C ILE A 216 -3.57 -42.20 40.47
N GLY A 217 -3.07 -41.04 40.91
CA GLY A 217 -2.09 -40.94 41.99
C GLY A 217 -2.59 -41.55 43.31
N ILE A 218 -3.85 -41.28 43.67
CA ILE A 218 -4.49 -41.82 44.88
C ILE A 218 -4.72 -43.35 44.75
N ALA A 219 -5.28 -43.80 43.62
CA ALA A 219 -5.57 -45.22 43.38
C ALA A 219 -4.31 -46.08 43.21
N SER A 220 -3.22 -45.51 42.67
CA SER A 220 -1.92 -46.17 42.57
C SER A 220 -1.13 -46.18 43.88
N ALA A 221 -1.34 -45.21 44.78
CA ALA A 221 -0.77 -45.24 46.13
C ALA A 221 -1.35 -46.37 46.99
N ALA A 222 -2.56 -46.85 46.67
CA ALA A 222 -3.17 -48.03 47.30
C ALA A 222 -2.62 -49.37 46.76
N ILE A 223 -1.86 -49.36 45.65
CA ILE A 223 -1.31 -50.55 44.97
C ILE A 223 0.21 -50.37 44.81
N VAL A 224 0.97 -50.73 45.85
CA VAL A 224 2.43 -50.88 45.96
C VAL A 224 3.30 -50.39 44.76
N LEU A 225 3.94 -49.23 44.97
CA LEU A 225 5.33 -48.81 44.64
C LEU A 225 5.94 -48.93 43.22
N SER A 226 5.27 -49.38 42.17
CA SER A 226 5.89 -49.54 40.82
C SER A 226 5.36 -48.65 39.68
N VAL A 227 4.30 -47.84 39.89
CA VAL A 227 3.62 -47.06 38.82
C VAL A 227 4.03 -45.57 38.78
N LEU A 228 4.78 -45.09 39.77
CA LEU A 228 5.12 -43.65 39.91
C LEU A 228 5.99 -43.09 38.77
N THR A 229 6.75 -43.92 38.06
CA THR A 229 7.64 -43.48 36.97
C THR A 229 6.94 -43.30 35.61
N SER A 230 5.78 -43.93 35.38
CA SER A 230 5.03 -43.80 34.12
C SER A 230 4.22 -42.50 34.04
N ILE A 231 3.89 -41.92 35.20
CA ILE A 231 3.07 -40.71 35.33
C ILE A 231 3.85 -39.46 34.93
N LEU A 232 5.17 -39.41 35.17
CA LEU A 232 6.02 -38.30 34.73
C LEU A 232 6.24 -38.28 33.21
N ALA A 233 6.36 -39.45 32.57
CA ALA A 233 6.64 -39.55 31.13
C ALA A 233 5.45 -39.14 30.25
N ALA A 234 4.21 -39.38 30.70
CA ALA A 234 3.00 -38.98 29.97
C ALA A 234 2.71 -37.47 30.06
N ILE A 235 3.17 -36.80 31.12
CA ILE A 235 3.09 -35.33 31.25
C ILE A 235 4.10 -34.64 30.31
N LEU A 236 5.26 -35.26 30.09
CA LEU A 236 6.31 -34.74 29.20
C LEU A 236 6.02 -34.97 27.70
N SER A 237 5.25 -35.99 27.30
CA SER A 237 5.00 -36.30 25.88
C SER A 237 3.89 -35.47 25.22
N VAL A 238 3.22 -34.58 25.97
CA VAL A 238 2.25 -33.59 25.43
C VAL A 238 2.94 -32.27 25.06
N ILE A 239 4.25 -32.14 25.31
CA ILE A 239 4.97 -30.85 25.28
C ILE A 239 5.55 -30.48 23.89
N SER A 240 5.46 -31.33 22.86
CA SER A 240 6.05 -31.03 21.53
C SER A 240 5.03 -30.60 20.48
N ALA A 241 4.23 -29.56 20.76
CA ALA A 241 3.47 -28.81 19.74
C ALA A 241 3.09 -27.39 20.23
N GLY A 242 4.07 -26.48 20.29
CA GLY A 242 3.83 -25.05 20.00
C GLY A 242 3.38 -24.08 21.09
N THR A 243 3.22 -24.45 22.37
CA THR A 243 2.90 -23.46 23.43
C THR A 243 3.63 -23.76 24.74
N THR A 244 4.40 -22.78 25.23
CA THR A 244 5.04 -22.78 26.55
C THR A 244 3.96 -22.66 27.62
N ALA A 245 3.73 -23.71 28.39
CA ALA A 245 2.86 -23.67 29.57
C ALA A 245 3.69 -23.47 30.85
N THR A 246 3.42 -22.39 31.57
CA THR A 246 3.89 -22.19 32.95
C THR A 246 3.17 -23.18 33.86
N ILE A 247 3.94 -24.00 34.59
CA ILE A 247 3.41 -24.87 35.64
C ILE A 247 2.95 -23.98 36.80
N ILE A 248 1.64 -23.72 36.91
CA ILE A 248 1.07 -23.12 38.11
C ILE A 248 0.86 -24.25 39.11
N GLY A 249 1.80 -24.39 40.05
CA GLY A 249 1.63 -25.20 41.26
C GLY A 249 0.54 -24.59 42.13
N GLY A 250 -0.71 -24.97 41.87
CA GLY A 250 -1.87 -24.63 42.71
C GLY A 250 -2.28 -25.82 43.56
N ALA A 251 -2.41 -25.61 44.87
CA ALA A 251 -2.88 -26.62 45.82
C ALA A 251 -4.25 -27.17 45.40
N VAL A 252 -4.32 -28.48 45.13
CA VAL A 252 -5.58 -29.17 44.82
C VAL A 252 -6.30 -29.47 46.15
N ALA A 253 -7.39 -28.77 46.42
CA ALA A 253 -8.34 -29.15 47.47
C ALA A 253 -9.04 -30.46 47.05
N ILE A 254 -8.76 -31.54 47.78
CA ILE A 254 -9.31 -32.87 47.51
C ILE A 254 -10.76 -32.91 48.02
N SER A 255 -11.74 -32.92 47.11
CA SER A 255 -13.12 -33.30 47.42
C SER A 255 -13.28 -34.82 47.23
N THR A 256 -13.75 -35.50 48.27
CA THR A 256 -13.75 -36.96 48.45
C THR A 256 -14.87 -37.71 47.69
N ALA A 257 -15.32 -37.21 46.53
CA ALA A 257 -16.44 -37.81 45.80
C ALA A 257 -16.00 -38.55 44.52
N ALA A 258 -16.24 -39.87 44.52
CA ALA A 258 -16.13 -40.83 43.42
C ALA A 258 -14.72 -41.26 42.96
N VAL A 259 -14.15 -42.29 43.60
CA VAL A 259 -12.96 -42.99 43.12
C VAL A 259 -13.39 -44.14 42.21
N GLY A 260 -13.20 -44.00 40.90
CA GLY A 260 -13.29 -45.11 39.94
C GLY A 260 -12.12 -46.09 40.06
N SER A 261 -12.20 -47.28 39.46
CA SER A 261 -11.06 -48.20 39.43
C SER A 261 -9.91 -47.59 38.61
N LEU A 262 -8.66 -47.93 38.94
CA LEU A 262 -7.47 -47.42 38.22
C LEU A 262 -7.57 -47.56 36.69
N PRO A 263 -8.03 -48.70 36.12
CA PRO A 263 -8.23 -48.83 34.67
C PRO A 263 -9.26 -47.83 34.11
N GLU A 264 -10.34 -47.56 34.85
CA GLU A 264 -11.38 -46.61 34.43
C GLU A 264 -10.86 -45.17 34.43
N LEU A 265 -10.08 -44.80 35.43
CA LEU A 265 -9.46 -43.47 35.51
C LEU A 265 -8.43 -43.24 34.39
N ILE A 266 -7.66 -44.25 34.02
CA ILE A 266 -6.71 -44.20 32.89
C ILE A 266 -7.48 -44.07 31.56
N LYS A 267 -8.49 -44.91 31.34
CA LYS A 267 -9.33 -44.86 30.13
C LYS A 267 -9.98 -43.48 29.98
N GLN A 268 -10.59 -42.97 31.04
CA GLN A 268 -11.21 -41.65 31.04
C GLN A 268 -10.20 -40.54 30.75
N ARG A 269 -9.01 -40.56 31.37
CA ARG A 269 -7.93 -39.60 31.07
C ARG A 269 -7.56 -39.61 29.58
N ASP A 270 -7.36 -40.78 29.00
CA ASP A 270 -6.91 -40.92 27.61
C ASP A 270 -7.99 -40.45 26.62
N GLU A 271 -9.26 -40.76 26.90
CA GLU A 271 -10.41 -40.23 26.15
C GLU A 271 -10.45 -38.68 26.17
N TYR A 272 -10.29 -38.06 27.34
CA TYR A 272 -10.30 -36.59 27.44
C TYR A 272 -9.02 -35.94 26.89
N GLN A 273 -7.87 -36.62 26.90
CA GLN A 273 -6.66 -36.15 26.21
C GLN A 273 -6.83 -36.17 24.68
N ALA A 274 -7.46 -37.22 24.12
CA ALA A 274 -7.77 -37.27 22.70
C ALA A 274 -8.74 -36.15 22.28
N LYS A 275 -9.80 -35.92 23.08
CA LYS A 275 -10.72 -34.80 22.90
C LYS A 275 -10.00 -33.45 22.97
N TYR A 276 -9.15 -33.24 23.99
CA TYR A 276 -8.34 -32.02 24.13
C TYR A 276 -7.46 -31.76 22.90
N ARG A 277 -6.72 -32.77 22.42
CA ARG A 277 -5.87 -32.63 21.22
C ARG A 277 -6.68 -32.27 19.97
N SER A 278 -7.81 -32.96 19.75
CA SER A 278 -8.71 -32.69 18.62
C SER A 278 -9.29 -31.28 18.68
N THR A 279 -9.86 -30.89 19.82
CA THR A 279 -10.43 -29.55 20.04
C THR A 279 -9.39 -28.45 19.94
N ASN A 280 -8.16 -28.68 20.43
CA ASN A 280 -7.07 -27.70 20.31
C ASN A 280 -6.60 -27.53 18.86
N SER A 281 -6.52 -28.64 18.10
CA SER A 281 -6.21 -28.59 16.66
C SER A 281 -7.29 -27.84 15.87
N GLU A 282 -8.57 -28.06 16.19
CA GLU A 282 -9.70 -27.35 15.59
C GLU A 282 -9.66 -25.85 15.92
N LEU A 283 -9.44 -25.48 17.19
CA LEU A 283 -9.30 -24.09 17.61
C LEU A 283 -8.12 -23.40 16.91
N ALA A 284 -6.97 -24.07 16.78
CA ALA A 284 -5.82 -23.56 16.07
C ALA A 284 -6.12 -23.32 14.58
N HIS A 285 -6.76 -24.28 13.91
CA HIS A 285 -7.22 -24.12 12.53
C HIS A 285 -8.16 -22.92 12.37
N LEU A 286 -9.21 -22.83 13.20
CA LEU A 286 -10.17 -21.72 13.15
C LEU A 286 -9.52 -20.36 13.45
N ASN A 287 -8.53 -20.30 14.35
CA ASN A 287 -7.76 -19.08 14.57
C ASN A 287 -7.03 -18.63 13.31
N THR A 288 -6.36 -19.55 12.61
CA THR A 288 -5.67 -19.25 11.34
C THR A 288 -6.67 -18.79 10.28
N GLN A 289 -7.79 -19.50 10.09
CA GLN A 289 -8.78 -19.14 9.08
C GLN A 289 -9.42 -17.76 9.35
N CYS A 290 -9.79 -17.46 10.60
CA CYS A 290 -10.36 -16.15 10.96
C CYS A 290 -9.35 -15.01 10.82
N ALA A 291 -8.07 -15.27 11.10
CA ALA A 291 -7.00 -14.30 10.86
C ALA A 291 -6.84 -13.99 9.35
N LEU A 292 -6.87 -15.02 8.50
CA LEU A 292 -6.87 -14.85 7.03
C LEU A 292 -8.08 -14.04 6.56
N VAL A 293 -9.28 -14.34 7.06
CA VAL A 293 -10.52 -13.58 6.76
C VAL A 293 -10.36 -12.09 7.12
N THR A 294 -9.79 -11.80 8.29
CA THR A 294 -9.51 -10.43 8.75
C THR A 294 -8.47 -9.73 7.88
N ALA A 295 -7.39 -10.42 7.51
CA ALA A 295 -6.35 -9.89 6.64
C ALA A 295 -6.90 -9.49 5.27
N ILE A 296 -7.78 -10.29 4.68
CA ILE A 296 -8.45 -9.97 3.39
C ILE A 296 -9.30 -8.72 3.51
N LYS A 297 -10.13 -8.64 4.56
CA LYS A 297 -10.97 -7.46 4.82
C LYS A 297 -10.10 -6.21 4.94
N ASN A 298 -9.00 -6.29 5.69
CA ASN A 298 -8.08 -5.17 5.87
C ASN A 298 -7.38 -4.79 4.56
N ASN A 299 -6.91 -5.77 3.78
CA ASN A 299 -6.28 -5.52 2.49
C ASN A 299 -7.24 -4.86 1.48
N LEU A 300 -8.48 -5.37 1.35
CA LEU A 300 -9.50 -4.77 0.48
C LEU A 300 -9.88 -3.35 0.94
N THR A 301 -10.03 -3.13 2.25
CA THR A 301 -10.29 -1.79 2.81
C THR A 301 -9.15 -0.83 2.50
N SER A 302 -7.91 -1.25 2.71
CA SER A 302 -6.72 -0.46 2.40
C SER A 302 -6.65 -0.17 0.91
N MET A 303 -6.85 -1.16 0.05
CA MET A 303 -6.82 -0.96 -1.41
C MET A 303 -7.85 0.05 -1.89
N ALA A 304 -9.09 -0.02 -1.40
CA ALA A 304 -10.12 0.96 -1.73
C ALA A 304 -9.74 2.37 -1.26
N ASN A 305 -9.18 2.50 -0.04
CA ASN A 305 -8.73 3.78 0.51
C ASN A 305 -7.57 4.38 -0.29
N TYR A 306 -6.53 3.58 -0.59
CA TYR A 306 -5.38 4.04 -1.36
C TYR A 306 -5.76 4.42 -2.79
N ASN A 307 -6.59 3.62 -3.46
CA ASN A 307 -7.09 3.98 -4.79
C ASN A 307 -7.88 5.31 -4.77
N GLY A 308 -8.69 5.52 -3.73
CA GLY A 308 -9.39 6.78 -3.47
C GLY A 308 -8.48 7.99 -3.23
N LYS A 309 -7.21 7.76 -2.83
CA LYS A 309 -6.17 8.81 -2.69
C LYS A 309 -5.31 9.00 -3.93
N ILE A 310 -4.99 7.92 -4.66
CA ILE A 310 -4.18 7.98 -5.89
C ILE A 310 -4.96 8.70 -6.98
N THR A 311 -6.26 8.40 -7.13
CA THR A 311 -7.12 9.00 -8.17
C THR A 311 -7.10 10.55 -8.17
N PRO A 312 -7.37 11.25 -7.05
CA PRO A 312 -7.29 12.71 -7.02
C PRO A 312 -5.85 13.22 -7.17
N GLN A 313 -4.85 12.43 -6.76
CA GLN A 313 -3.43 12.78 -6.89
C GLN A 313 -2.98 12.86 -8.36
N ILE A 314 -3.38 11.87 -9.16
CA ILE A 314 -3.22 11.92 -10.63
C ILE A 314 -4.01 13.10 -11.22
N GLY A 315 -5.19 13.40 -10.67
CA GLY A 315 -5.96 14.59 -11.06
C GLY A 315 -5.26 15.92 -10.75
N TYR A 316 -4.48 16.01 -9.65
CA TYR A 316 -3.63 17.18 -9.38
C TYR A 316 -2.48 17.25 -10.39
N LEU A 317 -1.84 16.12 -10.72
CA LEU A 317 -0.79 16.07 -11.73
C LEU A 317 -1.30 16.54 -13.10
N ALA A 318 -2.51 16.13 -13.50
CA ALA A 318 -3.17 16.64 -14.70
C ALA A 318 -3.29 18.19 -14.67
N ARG A 319 -3.76 18.76 -13.56
CA ARG A 319 -3.85 20.24 -13.41
C ARG A 319 -2.48 20.93 -13.47
N THR A 320 -1.45 20.29 -12.94
CA THR A 320 -0.06 20.78 -13.06
C THR A 320 0.33 20.85 -14.54
N TRP A 321 0.08 19.80 -15.32
CA TRP A 321 0.34 19.79 -16.77
C TRP A 321 -0.43 20.87 -17.52
N GLN A 322 -1.71 21.02 -17.23
CA GLN A 322 -2.54 22.09 -17.82
C GLN A 322 -1.97 23.48 -17.48
N THR A 323 -1.49 23.68 -16.26
CA THR A 323 -0.90 24.94 -15.83
C THR A 323 0.40 25.23 -16.59
N ILE A 324 1.26 24.23 -16.74
CA ILE A 324 2.50 24.32 -17.52
C ILE A 324 2.18 24.67 -18.98
N GLY A 325 1.25 23.94 -19.61
CA GLY A 325 0.82 24.18 -20.99
C GLY A 325 0.27 25.60 -21.20
N ASN A 326 -0.60 26.05 -20.29
CA ASN A 326 -1.12 27.42 -20.29
C ASN A 326 -0.03 28.49 -20.09
N ASN A 327 0.99 28.21 -19.27
CA ASN A 327 2.08 29.14 -19.04
C ASN A 327 2.96 29.32 -20.28
N TYR A 328 3.23 28.25 -21.03
CA TYR A 328 3.88 28.34 -22.34
C TYR A 328 2.99 29.07 -23.36
N ALA A 329 1.70 28.74 -23.45
CA ALA A 329 0.78 29.44 -24.35
C ALA A 329 0.75 30.96 -24.10
N LYS A 330 0.73 31.40 -22.83
CA LYS A 330 0.81 32.83 -22.46
C LYS A 330 2.12 33.50 -22.88
N ILE A 331 3.23 32.77 -22.90
CA ILE A 331 4.51 33.30 -23.40
C ILE A 331 4.38 33.59 -24.89
N LYS A 332 3.81 32.65 -25.66
CA LYS A 332 3.54 32.84 -27.09
C LYS A 332 2.60 34.01 -27.34
N GLU A 333 1.50 34.12 -26.61
CA GLU A 333 0.56 35.25 -26.71
C GLU A 333 1.26 36.60 -26.44
N SER A 334 2.15 36.64 -25.44
CA SER A 334 2.93 37.84 -25.11
C SER A 334 3.88 38.23 -26.24
N THR A 335 4.51 37.24 -26.89
CA THR A 335 5.35 37.43 -28.08
C THR A 335 4.52 37.93 -29.26
N ASP A 336 3.37 37.32 -29.53
CA ASP A 336 2.47 37.69 -30.63
C ASP A 336 1.95 39.13 -30.49
N ALA A 337 1.61 39.54 -29.27
CA ALA A 337 1.19 40.90 -28.91
C ALA A 337 2.33 41.95 -28.93
N GLY A 338 3.54 41.56 -29.31
CA GLY A 338 4.70 42.44 -29.43
C GLY A 338 5.68 42.27 -28.26
N LEU A 339 6.90 41.85 -28.59
CA LEU A 339 7.99 41.66 -27.65
C LEU A 339 8.81 42.95 -27.51
N ASN A 340 9.03 43.40 -26.28
CA ASN A 340 9.91 44.51 -25.95
C ASN A 340 10.97 44.07 -24.92
N SER A 341 11.95 44.93 -24.62
CA SER A 341 13.06 44.58 -23.74
C SER A 341 12.62 44.12 -22.34
N ASN A 342 11.57 44.72 -21.76
CA ASN A 342 11.08 44.33 -20.43
C ASN A 342 10.41 42.95 -20.46
N LYS A 343 9.56 42.69 -21.47
CA LYS A 343 8.94 41.38 -21.69
C LYS A 343 9.98 40.30 -21.97
N ALA A 344 11.04 40.62 -22.72
CA ALA A 344 12.14 39.71 -22.99
C ALA A 344 12.92 39.34 -21.72
N ILE A 345 13.16 40.29 -20.79
CA ILE A 345 13.79 39.98 -19.49
C ILE A 345 12.95 38.97 -18.70
N ILE A 346 11.62 39.19 -18.61
CA ILE A 346 10.72 38.26 -17.93
C ILE A 346 10.76 36.88 -18.60
N MET A 347 10.67 36.84 -19.93
CA MET A 347 10.66 35.60 -20.69
C MET A 347 11.96 34.79 -20.53
N LYS A 348 13.12 35.42 -20.67
CA LYS A 348 14.43 34.81 -20.42
C LYS A 348 14.50 34.24 -19.02
N THR A 349 14.09 35.02 -18.02
CA THR A 349 14.11 34.57 -16.62
C THR A 349 13.21 33.36 -16.40
N ARG A 350 11.99 33.38 -16.92
CA ARG A 350 11.01 32.28 -16.77
C ARG A 350 11.45 31.01 -17.50
N LEU A 351 11.99 31.13 -18.71
CA LEU A 351 12.50 29.98 -19.49
C LEU A 351 13.75 29.37 -18.84
N LYS A 352 14.68 30.20 -18.36
CA LYS A 352 15.85 29.73 -17.60
C LYS A 352 15.45 29.04 -16.31
N ALA A 353 14.45 29.57 -15.61
CA ALA A 353 13.90 28.92 -14.43
C ALA A 353 13.30 27.55 -14.77
N ALA A 354 12.53 27.44 -15.86
CA ALA A 354 11.99 26.16 -16.32
C ALA A 354 13.09 25.14 -16.66
N TYR A 355 14.15 25.56 -17.36
CA TYR A 355 15.33 24.72 -17.61
C TYR A 355 15.99 24.22 -16.32
N ARG A 356 16.24 25.12 -15.35
CA ARG A 356 16.83 24.73 -14.05
C ARG A 356 15.92 23.77 -13.28
N THR A 357 14.61 24.02 -13.28
CA THR A 357 13.63 23.13 -12.67
C THR A 357 13.62 21.77 -13.36
N ALA A 358 13.76 21.72 -14.68
CA ALA A 358 13.85 20.45 -15.40
C ALA A 358 15.08 19.63 -14.97
N LEU A 359 16.26 20.26 -14.86
CA LEU A 359 17.46 19.62 -14.32
C LEU A 359 17.28 19.14 -12.87
N SER A 360 16.56 19.90 -12.04
CA SER A 360 16.30 19.52 -10.64
C SER A 360 15.36 18.31 -10.53
N LEU A 361 14.35 18.24 -11.40
CA LEU A 361 13.32 17.19 -11.37
C LEU A 361 13.74 15.91 -12.12
N GLU A 362 14.68 15.97 -13.07
CA GLU A 362 15.11 14.82 -13.88
C GLU A 362 15.58 13.62 -13.02
N PRO A 363 16.42 13.79 -11.97
CA PRO A 363 16.82 12.67 -11.11
C PRO A 363 15.63 12.01 -10.40
N ILE A 364 14.62 12.80 -10.02
CA ILE A 364 13.41 12.32 -9.36
C ILE A 364 12.56 11.51 -10.34
N ALA A 365 12.34 12.05 -11.55
CA ALA A 365 11.58 11.37 -12.59
C ALA A 365 12.24 10.03 -12.98
N LYS A 366 13.56 10.03 -13.15
CA LYS A 366 14.35 8.81 -13.42
C LYS A 366 14.24 7.79 -12.28
N GLN A 367 14.30 8.24 -11.03
CA GLN A 367 14.15 7.33 -9.88
C GLN A 367 12.73 6.76 -9.80
N CYS A 368 11.70 7.54 -10.10
CA CYS A 368 10.32 7.02 -10.14
C CYS A 368 10.13 6.00 -11.28
N GLU A 369 10.71 6.25 -12.46
CA GLU A 369 10.69 5.34 -13.60
C GLU A 369 11.44 4.01 -13.32
N LEU A 370 12.62 4.07 -12.70
CA LEU A 370 13.37 2.86 -12.33
C LEU A 370 12.65 2.02 -11.27
N ASN A 371 11.85 2.67 -10.42
CA ASN A 371 11.13 2.02 -9.34
C ASN A 371 9.67 1.69 -9.69
N GLN A 372 9.28 1.64 -10.96
CA GLN A 372 7.90 1.32 -11.39
C GLN A 372 7.37 -0.04 -10.85
N LEU A 373 8.28 -0.90 -10.39
CA LEU A 373 8.00 -2.05 -9.55
C LEU A 373 8.64 -1.76 -8.19
N LEU A 374 7.94 -1.01 -7.33
CA LEU A 374 8.49 -0.68 -6.03
C LEU A 374 8.75 -2.00 -5.29
N PRO A 375 9.94 -2.13 -4.66
CA PRO A 375 10.20 -3.28 -3.82
C PRO A 375 9.11 -3.40 -2.76
N VAL A 376 8.60 -4.61 -2.56
CA VAL A 376 7.59 -4.93 -1.55
C VAL A 376 8.13 -4.49 -0.20
N LYS A 377 7.47 -3.49 0.40
CA LYS A 377 7.78 -3.09 1.76
C LYS A 377 7.04 -4.03 2.68
N VAL A 378 7.80 -4.95 3.28
CA VAL A 378 7.23 -5.95 4.16
C VAL A 378 7.10 -5.35 5.55
N ASP A 379 5.92 -4.88 5.91
CA ASP A 379 5.68 -4.43 7.27
C ASP A 379 5.57 -5.61 8.26
N LYS A 380 5.60 -5.29 9.56
CA LYS A 380 5.54 -6.28 10.63
C LYS A 380 4.27 -7.13 10.61
N SER A 381 3.13 -6.58 10.18
CA SER A 381 1.89 -7.36 10.06
C SER A 381 1.97 -8.37 8.93
N LEU A 382 2.54 -7.97 7.78
CA LEU A 382 2.77 -8.83 6.64
C LEU A 382 3.72 -10.00 6.96
N VAL A 383 4.77 -9.74 7.76
CA VAL A 383 5.67 -10.80 8.26
C VAL A 383 4.93 -11.83 9.07
N ILE A 384 4.05 -11.41 9.98
CA ILE A 384 3.30 -12.30 10.85
C ILE A 384 2.28 -13.09 10.03
N ASP A 385 1.45 -12.39 9.25
CA ASP A 385 0.31 -12.98 8.55
C ASP A 385 0.76 -13.96 7.46
N LEU A 386 1.81 -13.60 6.70
CA LEU A 386 2.36 -14.44 5.64
C LEU A 386 3.57 -15.28 6.09
N HIS A 387 3.87 -15.33 7.39
CA HIS A 387 5.08 -15.95 7.99
C HIS A 387 6.34 -15.78 7.14
N LEU A 388 6.63 -14.55 6.75
CA LEU A 388 7.80 -14.21 5.95
C LEU A 388 9.05 -14.24 6.83
N PRO A 389 10.27 -14.26 6.25
CA PRO A 389 11.49 -14.11 7.03
C PRO A 389 11.43 -12.81 7.84
N SER A 390 11.63 -12.90 9.15
CA SER A 390 11.60 -11.72 10.04
C SER A 390 12.64 -10.66 9.65
N VAL A 391 13.72 -11.07 8.97
CA VAL A 391 14.74 -10.19 8.41
C VAL A 391 14.25 -9.31 7.25
N TRP A 392 13.05 -9.56 6.71
CA TRP A 392 12.41 -8.75 5.68
C TRP A 392 11.60 -7.58 6.26
N THR A 393 11.32 -7.58 7.57
CA THR A 393 10.56 -6.51 8.23
C THR A 393 11.18 -5.15 7.94
N ASP A 394 10.36 -4.21 7.48
CA ASP A 394 10.69 -2.82 7.14
C ASP A 394 11.75 -2.67 6.04
N LYS A 395 12.02 -3.74 5.27
CA LYS A 395 12.92 -3.71 4.12
C LYS A 395 12.14 -3.71 2.81
N ALA A 396 12.74 -3.01 1.85
CA ALA A 396 12.40 -3.10 0.44
C ALA A 396 12.86 -4.46 -0.11
N ILE A 397 11.92 -5.31 -0.52
CA ILE A 397 12.20 -6.61 -1.14
C ILE A 397 11.85 -6.57 -2.62
N ASP A 398 12.74 -7.03 -3.48
CA ASP A 398 12.45 -7.21 -4.91
C ASP A 398 11.16 -8.05 -5.10
N PRO A 399 10.18 -7.62 -5.91
CA PRO A 399 8.90 -8.31 -6.06
C PRO A 399 9.03 -9.76 -6.54
N ASP A 400 9.96 -10.05 -7.46
CA ASP A 400 10.16 -11.40 -7.97
C ASP A 400 10.66 -12.33 -6.85
N THR A 401 11.63 -11.85 -6.06
CA THR A 401 12.14 -12.53 -4.87
C THR A 401 11.03 -12.82 -3.85
N PHE A 402 10.15 -11.84 -3.59
CA PHE A 402 9.02 -11.99 -2.68
C PHE A 402 8.03 -13.06 -3.16
N PHE A 403 7.66 -13.03 -4.44
CA PHE A 403 6.69 -13.97 -5.00
C PHE A 403 7.25 -15.36 -5.23
N ASP A 404 8.53 -15.49 -5.57
CA ASP A 404 9.20 -16.79 -5.65
C ASP A 404 9.21 -17.47 -4.28
N TYR A 405 9.48 -16.74 -3.20
CA TYR A 405 9.40 -17.25 -1.84
C TYR A 405 8.00 -17.80 -1.51
N LEU A 406 6.96 -17.03 -1.80
CA LEU A 406 5.56 -17.45 -1.58
C LEU A 406 5.18 -18.66 -2.44
N ARG A 407 5.64 -18.72 -3.70
CA ARG A 407 5.40 -19.86 -4.61
C ARG A 407 6.10 -21.12 -4.13
N ILE A 408 7.34 -21.03 -3.67
CA ILE A 408 8.08 -22.17 -3.10
C ILE A 408 7.37 -22.69 -1.85
N ARG A 409 6.93 -21.79 -0.96
CA ARG A 409 6.23 -22.16 0.26
C ARG A 409 4.86 -22.80 0.02
N ARG A 410 4.17 -22.50 -1.09
CA ARG A 410 2.92 -23.20 -1.46
C ARG A 410 3.12 -24.64 -1.92
N LYS A 411 4.34 -25.02 -2.32
CA LYS A 411 4.68 -26.37 -2.83
C LYS A 411 5.22 -27.31 -1.75
N ASN A 412 5.62 -26.77 -0.61
CA ASN A 412 6.10 -27.48 0.58
C ASN A 412 5.03 -27.44 1.66
#